data_AF-A0A9X3DU52-F1
#
_entry.id   AF-A0A9X3DU52-F1
#
_cell.length_a   1.000
_cell.length_b   1.000
_cell.length_c   1.000
_cell.angle_alpha   90.00
_cell.angle_beta   90.00
_cell.angle_gamma   90.00
#
_symmetry.space_group_name_H-M   'P 1'
#
loop_
_entity.id
_entity.type
_entity.pdbx_description
1 polymer ?
#
loop_
_entity_poly.entity_id
_entity_poly.type
_entity_poly.pdbx_seq_one_letter_code
_entity_poly.pdbx_strand_id
1 'polypeptide(L)'
;MPNHRDWIQFAHDGGRTGLYMDLAPTGTSKSGQIIFIDHEYNVGILVANSLRDLLEQFCNDLQNDLYQLNEDALEDENEFLESNPSIDLVNWHMSERWARPDFE
;
A
#
# COMPACT_ATOMS: atom_id res chain seq x y z
N MET A 1 -6.14 2.66 15.71
CA MET A 1 -5.62 4.05 15.80
C MET A 1 -6.75 5.07 15.67
N PRO A 2 -6.68 6.29 16.25
CA PRO A 2 -7.72 7.30 16.05
C PRO A 2 -7.75 7.76 14.59
N ASN A 3 -8.95 8.05 14.08
CA ASN A 3 -9.15 8.55 12.71
C ASN A 3 -8.50 9.94 12.59
N HIS A 4 -7.36 10.05 11.90
CA HIS A 4 -6.67 11.33 11.74
C HIS A 4 -7.42 12.16 10.69
N ARG A 5 -7.89 13.35 11.07
CA ARG A 5 -8.69 14.22 10.17
C ARG A 5 -7.98 14.64 8.89
N ASP A 6 -6.64 14.50 8.88
CA ASP A 6 -5.76 14.92 7.79
C ASP A 6 -5.32 13.76 6.89
N TRP A 7 -5.89 12.57 7.09
CA TRP A 7 -5.66 11.42 6.22
C TRP A 7 -6.84 11.23 5.27
N ILE A 8 -6.52 11.12 3.98
CA ILE A 8 -7.51 10.85 2.94
C ILE A 8 -7.33 9.42 2.46
N GLN A 9 -8.27 8.53 2.80
CA GLN A 9 -8.29 7.18 2.27
C GLN A 9 -8.66 7.21 0.79
N PHE A 10 -7.89 6.50 -0.05
CA PHE A 10 -8.16 6.41 -1.49
C PHE A 10 -8.18 4.98 -2.02
N ALA A 11 -7.77 3.99 -1.22
CA ALA A 11 -7.97 2.57 -1.52
C ALA A 11 -8.19 1.76 -0.24
N HIS A 12 -8.94 0.67 -0.34
CA HIS A 12 -9.20 -0.26 0.75
C HIS A 12 -9.49 -1.66 0.23
N ASP A 13 -9.20 -2.67 1.04
CA ASP A 13 -9.48 -4.09 0.74
C ASP A 13 -10.94 -4.50 1.05
N GLY A 14 -11.75 -3.57 1.58
CA GLY A 14 -13.12 -3.87 2.04
C GLY A 14 -13.16 -4.49 3.44
N GLY A 15 -12.00 -4.68 4.07
CA GLY A 15 -11.79 -5.14 5.43
C GLY A 15 -11.22 -4.02 6.31
N ARG A 16 -10.01 -4.25 6.86
CA ARG A 16 -9.38 -3.40 7.87
C ARG A 16 -8.09 -2.75 7.41
N THR A 17 -7.75 -2.86 6.13
CA THR A 17 -6.54 -2.24 5.59
C THR A 17 -6.88 -1.17 4.56
N GLY A 18 -5.97 -0.22 4.37
CA GLY A 18 -6.18 0.81 3.36
C GLY A 18 -4.95 1.65 3.08
N LEU A 19 -4.97 2.29 1.91
CA LEU A 19 -4.02 3.32 1.51
C LEU A 19 -4.60 4.70 1.76
N TYR A 20 -3.76 5.56 2.34
CA TYR A 20 -4.10 6.90 2.74
C TYR A 20 -3.05 7.88 2.22
N MET A 21 -3.51 9.06 1.82
CA MET A 21 -2.65 10.22 1.65
C MET A 21 -2.59 10.96 2.99
N ASP A 22 -1.39 11.17 3.52
CA ASP A 22 -1.15 11.88 4.76
C ASP A 22 -0.84 13.36 4.50
N LEU A 23 -1.75 14.24 4.91
CA LEU A 23 -1.60 15.69 4.71
C LEU A 23 -0.93 16.40 5.90
N ALA A 24 -0.82 15.76 7.06
CA ALA A 24 -0.20 16.33 8.26
C ALA A 24 0.82 15.38 8.91
N PRO A 25 1.88 14.99 8.19
CA PRO A 25 2.92 14.15 8.75
C PRO A 25 3.66 14.83 9.91
N THR A 26 4.16 14.01 10.83
CA THR A 26 5.05 14.43 11.91
C THR A 26 6.52 14.21 11.54
N GLY A 27 7.42 14.94 12.19
CA GLY A 27 8.88 14.75 12.04
C GLY A 27 9.42 15.19 10.68
N THR A 28 10.27 14.34 10.06
CA THR A 28 10.93 14.60 8.78
C THR A 28 10.11 14.20 7.55
N SER A 29 8.89 13.70 7.77
CA SER A 29 8.00 13.20 6.72
C SER A 29 7.36 14.34 5.90
N LYS A 30 6.89 14.05 4.69
CA LYS A 30 6.42 15.05 3.72
C LYS A 30 4.90 14.99 3.54
N SER A 31 4.24 16.14 3.63
CA SER A 31 2.80 16.25 3.34
C SER A 31 2.51 15.74 1.92
N GLY A 32 1.47 14.93 1.78
CA GLY A 32 1.12 14.23 0.54
C GLY A 32 1.78 12.86 0.37
N GLN A 33 2.52 12.37 1.36
CA GLN A 33 3.05 11.00 1.36
C GLN A 33 1.92 9.97 1.39
N ILE A 34 2.21 8.77 0.89
CA ILE A 34 1.27 7.66 0.87
C ILE A 34 1.64 6.68 1.97
N ILE A 35 0.68 6.40 2.84
CA ILE A 35 0.82 5.44 3.92
C ILE A 35 -0.19 4.30 3.76
N PHE A 36 0.22 3.11 4.16
CA PHE A 36 -0.66 1.97 4.36
C PHE A 36 -0.95 1.83 5.84
N ILE A 37 -2.24 1.68 6.17
CA ILE A 37 -2.68 1.41 7.53
C ILE A 37 -3.34 0.04 7.58
N ASP A 38 -2.87 -0.78 8.52
CA ASP A 38 -3.55 -1.98 8.96
C ASP A 38 -4.17 -1.72 10.33
N HIS A 39 -5.49 -1.60 10.39
CA HIS A 39 -6.21 -1.29 11.63
C HIS A 39 -6.30 -2.50 12.56
N GLU A 40 -6.14 -3.71 12.06
CA GLU A 40 -6.19 -4.93 12.88
C GLU A 40 -4.93 -5.06 13.72
N TYR A 41 -3.78 -4.86 13.10
CA TYR A 41 -2.47 -4.96 13.74
C TYR A 41 -1.92 -3.61 14.23
N ASN A 42 -2.67 -2.51 14.06
CA ASN A 42 -2.26 -1.14 14.35
C ASN A 42 -0.89 -0.80 13.73
N VAL A 43 -0.78 -0.97 12.42
CA VAL A 43 0.44 -0.76 11.65
C VAL A 43 0.28 0.43 10.73
N GLY A 44 1.31 1.27 10.67
CA GLY A 44 1.47 2.28 9.62
C GLY A 44 2.77 2.05 8.88
N ILE A 45 2.72 2.02 7.55
CA ILE A 45 3.87 1.86 6.67
C ILE A 45 3.91 3.04 5.71
N LEU A 46 5.07 3.69 5.60
CA LEU A 46 5.31 4.65 4.51
C LEU A 46 5.53 3.87 3.22
N VAL A 47 4.62 4.02 2.26
CA VAL A 47 4.64 3.28 0.99
C VAL A 47 5.35 4.10 -0.09
N ALA A 48 5.08 5.40 -0.14
CA ALA A 48 5.67 6.29 -1.13
C ALA A 48 5.72 7.74 -0.64
N ASN A 49 6.65 8.53 -1.17
CA ASN A 49 6.80 9.94 -0.79
C ASN A 49 5.72 10.85 -1.38
N SER A 50 4.98 10.36 -2.38
CA SER A 50 3.87 11.05 -3.03
C SER A 50 3.03 10.09 -3.85
N LEU A 51 1.84 10.52 -4.30
CA LEU A 51 1.03 9.74 -5.24
C LEU A 51 1.77 9.48 -6.57
N ARG A 52 2.58 10.42 -7.05
CA ARG A 52 3.38 10.23 -8.27
C ARG A 52 4.39 9.10 -8.07
N ASP A 53 5.12 9.12 -6.96
CA ASP A 53 6.11 8.10 -6.59
C ASP A 53 5.45 6.71 -6.51
N LEU A 54 4.25 6.62 -5.90
CA LEU A 54 3.47 5.39 -5.89
C LEU A 54 3.16 4.86 -7.29
N LEU A 55 2.67 5.72 -8.19
CA LEU A 55 2.31 5.33 -9.55
C LEU A 55 3.55 4.94 -10.38
N GLU A 56 4.67 5.64 -10.21
CA GLU A 56 5.94 5.30 -10.86
C GLU A 56 6.44 3.92 -10.39
N GLN A 57 6.39 3.65 -9.08
CA GLN A 57 6.71 2.32 -8.55
C GLN A 57 5.79 1.24 -9.11
N PHE A 58 4.48 1.46 -9.13
CA PHE A 58 3.51 0.50 -9.69
C PHE A 58 3.76 0.21 -11.17
N CYS A 59 4.02 1.25 -11.98
CA CYS A 59 4.36 1.09 -13.39
C CYS A 59 5.66 0.28 -13.58
N ASN A 60 6.67 0.52 -12.74
CA ASN A 60 7.91 -0.25 -12.79
C ASN A 60 7.67 -1.71 -12.38
N ASP A 61 6.90 -1.96 -11.34
CA ASP A 61 6.55 -3.30 -10.88
C ASP A 61 5.77 -4.09 -11.96
N LEU A 62 4.83 -3.43 -12.66
CA LEU A 62 4.14 -3.99 -13.82
C LEU A 62 5.10 -4.37 -14.96
N GLN A 63 6.07 -3.49 -15.29
CA GLN A 63 7.04 -3.74 -16.35
C GLN A 63 8.05 -4.85 -16.01
N ASN A 64 8.16 -5.22 -14.74
CA ASN A 64 9.03 -6.29 -14.26
C ASN A 64 8.25 -7.57 -13.91
N ASP A 65 7.05 -7.74 -14.46
CA ASP A 65 6.20 -8.93 -14.30
C ASP A 65 5.86 -9.26 -12.83
N LEU A 66 5.85 -8.25 -11.96
CA LEU A 66 5.50 -8.39 -10.55
C LEU A 66 3.99 -8.29 -10.30
N TYR A 67 3.20 -8.08 -11.36
CA TYR A 67 1.75 -8.23 -11.36
C TYR A 67 1.35 -9.13 -12.52
N GLN A 68 0.37 -10.00 -12.29
CA GLN A 68 -0.16 -10.92 -13.29
C GLN A 68 -1.68 -10.95 -13.20
N LEU A 69 -2.36 -11.33 -14.28
CA LEU A 69 -3.81 -11.56 -14.23
C LEU A 69 -4.07 -12.74 -13.30
N ASN A 70 -4.98 -12.55 -12.35
CA ASN A 70 -5.43 -13.64 -11.51
C ASN A 70 -6.27 -14.62 -12.36
N GLU A 71 -5.84 -15.88 -12.43
CA GLU A 71 -6.46 -16.88 -13.30
C GLU A 71 -7.92 -17.13 -12.93
N ASP A 72 -8.21 -17.27 -11.62
CA ASP A 72 -9.57 -17.50 -11.12
C ASP A 72 -10.51 -16.33 -11.46
N ALA A 73 -10.04 -15.09 -11.32
CA ALA A 73 -10.81 -13.91 -11.69
C ALA A 73 -11.05 -13.83 -13.20
N LEU A 74 -10.07 -14.25 -14.01
CA LEU A 74 -10.17 -14.25 -15.46
C LEU A 74 -11.21 -15.26 -15.96
N GLU A 75 -11.40 -16.39 -15.28
CA GLU A 75 -12.48 -17.35 -15.56
C GLU A 75 -13.87 -16.70 -15.45
N ASP A 76 -14.00 -15.69 -14.57
CA ASP A 76 -15.19 -14.89 -14.36
C ASP A 76 -15.23 -13.59 -15.21
N GLU A 77 -14.39 -13.50 -16.26
CA GLU A 77 -14.24 -12.33 -17.14
C GLU A 77 -13.79 -11.05 -16.40
N ASN A 78 -13.09 -11.19 -15.26
CA ASN A 78 -12.58 -10.09 -14.47
C ASN A 78 -11.05 -9.98 -14.58
N GLU A 79 -10.57 -8.84 -15.08
CA GLU A 79 -9.14 -8.57 -15.30
C GLU A 79 -8.42 -8.11 -14.02
N PHE A 80 -8.69 -8.79 -12.90
CA PHE A 80 -8.06 -8.45 -11.63
C PHE A 80 -6.58 -8.84 -11.64
N LEU A 81 -5.73 -7.98 -11.10
CA LEU A 81 -4.30 -8.24 -10.99
C LEU A 81 -3.98 -8.81 -9.61
N GLU A 82 -3.21 -9.89 -9.60
CA GLU A 82 -2.51 -10.36 -8.40
C GLU A 82 -1.06 -9.87 -8.41
N SER A 83 -0.58 -9.47 -7.24
CA SER A 83 0.82 -9.07 -7.05
C SER A 83 1.69 -10.26 -6.70
N ASN A 84 2.96 -10.22 -7.13
CA ASN A 84 3.98 -11.11 -6.61
C ASN A 84 4.08 -10.98 -5.08
N PRO A 85 4.16 -12.09 -4.32
CA PRO A 85 4.19 -12.05 -2.85
C PRO A 85 5.29 -11.17 -2.24
N SER A 86 6.39 -10.94 -2.95
CA SER A 86 7.49 -10.08 -2.49
C SER A 86 7.10 -8.59 -2.37
N ILE A 87 6.16 -8.13 -3.21
CA ILE A 87 5.68 -6.74 -3.24
C ILE A 87 4.27 -6.59 -2.68
N ASP A 88 3.62 -7.69 -2.30
CA ASP A 88 2.28 -7.66 -1.73
C ASP A 88 2.30 -6.93 -0.37
N LEU A 89 1.60 -5.81 -0.35
CA LEU A 89 1.54 -4.90 0.78
C LEU A 89 0.66 -5.45 1.91
N VAL A 90 -0.34 -6.28 1.61
CA VAL A 90 -1.17 -6.91 2.66
C VAL A 90 -0.35 -7.97 3.40
N ASN A 91 0.63 -8.58 2.72
CA ASN A 91 1.61 -9.49 3.30
C ASN A 91 2.85 -8.78 3.89
N TRP A 92 2.71 -7.51 4.30
CA TRP A 92 3.79 -6.67 4.82
C TRP A 92 4.66 -7.33 5.90
N HIS A 93 4.08 -8.19 6.75
CA HIS A 93 4.77 -8.85 7.86
C HIS A 93 5.83 -9.88 7.40
N MET A 94 5.74 -10.34 6.15
CA MET A 94 6.69 -11.26 5.52
C MET A 94 7.51 -10.61 4.39
N SER A 95 7.17 -9.37 4.00
CA SER A 95 7.78 -8.70 2.85
C SER A 95 9.09 -8.03 3.24
N GLU A 96 10.19 -8.29 2.52
CA GLU A 96 11.44 -7.55 2.68
C GLU A 96 11.30 -6.07 2.28
N ARG A 97 10.43 -5.76 1.31
CA ARG A 97 10.19 -4.40 0.81
C ARG A 97 9.44 -3.54 1.81
N TRP A 98 8.48 -4.14 2.51
CA TRP A 98 7.61 -3.44 3.46
C TRP A 98 7.97 -3.73 4.92
N ALA A 99 8.96 -4.59 5.17
CA ALA A 99 9.51 -4.88 6.48
C ALA A 99 10.06 -3.61 7.14
N ARG A 100 9.72 -3.45 8.41
CA ARG A 100 9.91 -2.21 9.15
C ARG A 100 11.38 -1.98 9.53
N PRO A 101 11.84 -0.72 9.60
CA PRO A 101 12.54 -0.23 10.78
C PRO A 101 11.53 0.02 11.91
N ASP A 102 11.83 -0.47 13.12
CA ASP A 102 11.00 -0.21 14.31
C ASP A 102 10.73 1.30 14.45
N PHE A 103 9.45 1.67 14.53
CA PHE A 103 9.07 3.01 14.94
C PHE A 103 9.23 3.08 16.48
N GLU A 104 10.37 3.59 16.94
CA GLU A 104 10.55 4.08 18.32
C GLU A 104 9.81 5.41 18.55
#